data_AF-A0A9D2I6F0-F1
#
_entry.id   AF-A0A9D2I6F0-F1
#
_cell.length_a   1.000
_cell.length_b   1.000
_cell.length_c   1.000
_cell.angle_alpha   90.00
_cell.angle_beta   90.00
_cell.angle_gamma   90.00
#
_symmetry.space_group_name_H-M   'P 1'
#
loop_
_entity.id
_entity.type
_entity.pdbx_description
1 polymer ?
#
loop_
_entity_poly.entity_id
_entity_poly.type
_entity_poly.pdbx_seq_one_letter_code
_entity_poly.pdbx_strand_id
1 'polypeptide(L)'
;KEMMEKAEKLGKKLLLPVDAVCAKSFPNPIDADIDVTVCAADAIPADMLGLDIGPKSAEEFAEAVKTAKTVVWNGPMGVFENPVLAKGTIAVAKALAETDATTIIGGGDSAAAVNQLGFGDKMTHISTGGGASLEFLEGKELPGVAAANDK
;
A
#
# COMPACT_ATOMS: atom_id res chain seq x y z
N LYS A 1 3.23 -11.77 15.30
CA LYS A 1 2.24 -12.79 15.75
C LYS A 1 1.10 -12.16 16.53
N GLU A 2 1.37 -11.33 17.55
CA GLU A 2 0.35 -10.62 18.34
C GLU A 2 -0.74 -9.90 17.51
N MET A 3 -0.35 -9.16 16.46
CA MET A 3 -1.33 -8.48 15.60
C MET A 3 -2.25 -9.43 14.82
N MET A 4 -1.74 -10.60 14.40
CA MET A 4 -2.55 -11.60 13.69
C MET A 4 -3.59 -12.21 14.63
N GLU A 5 -3.17 -12.56 15.85
CA GLU A 5 -4.07 -13.07 16.90
C GLU A 5 -5.12 -12.02 17.30
N LYS A 6 -4.72 -10.75 17.38
CA LYS A 6 -5.64 -9.65 17.67
C LYS A 6 -6.67 -9.47 16.55
N ALA A 7 -6.25 -9.53 15.29
CA ALA A 7 -7.16 -9.46 14.14
C ALA A 7 -8.17 -10.61 14.18
N GLU A 8 -7.72 -11.83 14.41
CA GLU A 8 -8.58 -13.02 14.54
C GLU A 8 -9.60 -12.87 15.68
N LYS A 9 -9.15 -12.48 16.89
CA LYS A 9 -10.04 -12.24 18.04
C LYS A 9 -11.10 -11.18 17.77
N LEU A 10 -10.79 -10.18 16.94
CA LEU A 10 -11.71 -9.11 16.56
C LEU A 10 -12.55 -9.45 15.31
N GLY A 11 -12.43 -10.66 14.77
CA GLY A 11 -13.12 -11.10 13.56
C GLY A 11 -12.72 -10.28 12.33
N LYS A 12 -11.51 -9.72 12.31
CA LYS A 12 -10.98 -8.93 11.20
C LYS A 12 -10.22 -9.85 10.26
N LYS A 13 -10.56 -9.77 8.97
CA LYS A 13 -9.81 -10.43 7.91
C LYS A 13 -8.48 -9.69 7.72
N LEU A 14 -7.37 -10.38 7.99
CA LEU A 14 -6.03 -9.89 7.70
C LEU A 14 -5.51 -10.60 6.46
N LEU A 15 -5.24 -9.83 5.41
CA LEU A 15 -4.63 -10.33 4.18
C LEU A 15 -3.13 -10.02 4.22
N LEU A 16 -2.31 -11.05 3.99
CA LEU A 16 -0.86 -10.94 3.86
C LEU A 16 -0.47 -11.44 2.47
N PRO A 17 0.64 -10.95 1.88
CA PRO A 17 1.11 -11.47 0.61
C PRO A 17 1.36 -12.98 0.67
N VAL A 18 0.88 -13.70 -0.33
CA VAL A 18 1.11 -15.14 -0.53
C VAL A 18 2.28 -15.40 -1.49
N ASP A 19 2.65 -14.39 -2.27
CA ASP A 19 3.78 -14.38 -3.19
C ASP A 19 4.44 -13.00 -3.22
N ALA A 20 5.71 -12.97 -3.62
CA ALA A 20 6.52 -11.76 -3.70
C ALA A 20 7.30 -11.73 -5.02
N VAL A 21 7.60 -10.52 -5.50
CA VAL A 21 8.59 -10.28 -6.55
C VAL A 21 9.93 -10.12 -5.87
N CYS A 22 10.86 -11.02 -6.21
CA CYS A 22 12.10 -11.26 -5.50
C CYS A 22 13.29 -10.93 -6.41
N ALA A 23 14.32 -10.25 -5.90
CA ALA A 23 15.55 -9.93 -6.63
C ALA A 23 16.80 -10.17 -5.79
N LYS A 24 17.97 -10.35 -6.43
CA LYS A 24 19.24 -10.61 -5.72
C LYS A 24 19.82 -9.39 -5.00
N SER A 25 19.42 -8.19 -5.39
CA SER A 25 19.87 -6.94 -4.79
C SER A 25 18.80 -5.87 -4.93
N PHE A 26 18.91 -4.80 -4.14
CA PHE A 26 18.09 -3.61 -4.34
C PHE A 26 18.54 -2.87 -5.63
N PRO A 27 17.63 -2.29 -6.44
CA PRO A 27 18.00 -1.57 -7.65
C PRO A 27 18.89 -0.36 -7.32
N ASN A 28 19.96 -0.18 -8.09
CA ASN A 28 20.88 0.94 -7.94
C ASN A 28 21.44 1.35 -9.30
N PRO A 29 21.01 2.50 -9.88
CA PRO A 29 20.05 3.48 -9.36
C PRO A 29 18.62 2.89 -9.19
N ILE A 30 17.74 3.62 -8.48
CA ILE A 30 16.41 3.13 -8.06
C ILE A 30 15.55 2.64 -9.23
N ASP A 31 15.70 3.26 -10.39
CA ASP A 31 14.99 3.02 -11.64
C ASP A 31 15.74 2.09 -12.61
N ALA A 32 16.87 1.51 -12.20
CA ALA A 32 17.65 0.61 -13.04
C ALA A 32 16.90 -0.68 -13.37
N ASP A 33 17.18 -1.24 -14.54
CA ASP A 33 16.74 -2.59 -14.88
C ASP A 33 17.21 -3.60 -13.84
N ILE A 34 16.31 -4.51 -13.47
CA ILE A 34 16.55 -5.51 -12.44
C ILE A 34 15.90 -6.84 -12.80
N ASP A 35 16.67 -7.92 -12.68
CA ASP A 35 16.16 -9.27 -12.84
C ASP A 35 15.37 -9.68 -11.61
N VAL A 36 14.12 -10.10 -11.85
CA VAL A 36 13.19 -10.51 -10.81
C VAL A 36 12.66 -11.91 -11.06
N THR A 37 12.37 -12.62 -9.97
CA THR A 37 11.61 -13.87 -9.99
C THR A 37 10.43 -13.75 -9.03
N VAL A 38 9.32 -14.41 -9.33
CA VAL A 38 8.23 -14.53 -8.35
C VAL A 38 8.52 -15.74 -7.47
N CYS A 39 8.42 -15.55 -6.16
CA CYS A 39 8.60 -16.62 -5.18
C CYS A 39 7.45 -16.63 -4.18
N ALA A 40 7.15 -17.78 -3.57
CA ALA A 40 6.13 -17.84 -2.51
C ALA A 40 6.62 -17.02 -1.31
N ALA A 41 5.72 -16.30 -0.64
CA ALA A 41 6.10 -15.38 0.43
C ALA A 41 6.74 -16.09 1.64
N ASP A 42 6.44 -17.38 1.84
CA ASP A 42 7.03 -18.24 2.87
C ASP A 42 8.26 -19.04 2.41
N ALA A 43 8.68 -18.87 1.15
CA ALA A 43 9.79 -19.59 0.53
C ALA A 43 10.73 -18.66 -0.27
N ILE A 44 10.90 -17.41 0.19
CA ILE A 44 11.87 -16.48 -0.40
C ILE A 44 13.29 -17.03 -0.18
N PRO A 45 14.10 -17.21 -1.24
CA PRO A 45 15.50 -17.64 -1.09
C PRO A 45 16.29 -16.70 -0.17
N ALA A 46 17.18 -17.27 0.64
CA ALA A 46 17.95 -16.50 1.63
C ALA A 46 18.90 -15.45 1.00
N ASP A 47 19.24 -15.61 -0.27
CA ASP A 47 20.06 -14.69 -1.07
C ASP A 47 19.23 -13.68 -1.90
N MET A 48 17.92 -13.60 -1.66
CA MET A 48 17.01 -12.69 -2.36
C MET A 48 16.26 -11.76 -1.40
N LEU A 49 15.80 -10.65 -1.95
CA LEU A 49 14.96 -9.64 -1.30
C LEU A 49 13.58 -9.64 -1.94
N GLY A 50 12.52 -9.65 -1.14
CA GLY A 50 11.17 -9.32 -1.61
C GLY A 50 11.02 -7.81 -1.76
N LEU A 51 10.74 -7.34 -2.97
CA LEU A 51 10.76 -5.91 -3.32
C LEU A 51 9.43 -5.37 -3.87
N ASP A 52 8.49 -6.25 -4.18
CA ASP A 52 7.09 -5.93 -4.50
C ASP A 52 6.22 -7.15 -4.17
N ILE A 53 4.92 -6.97 -4.06
CA ILE A 53 3.99 -8.10 -3.93
C ILE A 53 3.90 -8.87 -5.24
N GLY A 54 3.72 -10.19 -5.15
CA GLY A 54 3.53 -11.03 -6.32
C GLY A 54 2.14 -10.86 -6.95
N PRO A 55 1.95 -11.41 -8.17
CA PRO A 55 0.71 -11.26 -8.92
C PRO A 55 -0.52 -11.82 -8.20
N LYS A 56 -0.39 -12.93 -7.44
CA LYS A 56 -1.52 -13.50 -6.71
C LYS A 56 -1.96 -12.61 -5.55
N SER A 57 -0.99 -12.10 -4.81
CA SER A 57 -1.24 -11.15 -3.71
C SER A 57 -1.89 -9.86 -4.22
N ALA A 58 -1.42 -9.35 -5.36
CA ALA A 58 -2.01 -8.18 -6.00
C ALA A 58 -3.48 -8.40 -6.40
N GLU A 59 -3.80 -9.57 -6.96
CA GLU A 59 -5.17 -9.96 -7.29
C GLU A 59 -6.05 -10.06 -6.04
N GLU A 60 -5.60 -10.75 -4.99
CA GLU A 60 -6.34 -10.88 -3.73
C GLU A 60 -6.65 -9.53 -3.08
N PHE A 61 -5.69 -8.60 -3.12
CA PHE A 61 -5.86 -7.27 -2.54
C PHE A 61 -6.81 -6.42 -3.38
N ALA A 62 -6.71 -6.48 -4.71
CA ALA A 62 -7.64 -5.82 -5.61
C ALA A 62 -9.08 -6.32 -5.41
N GLU A 63 -9.28 -7.63 -5.24
CA GLU A 63 -10.60 -8.21 -4.94
C GLU A 63 -11.14 -7.73 -3.59
N ALA A 64 -10.29 -7.63 -2.57
CA ALA A 64 -10.71 -7.09 -1.28
C ALA A 64 -11.22 -5.64 -1.40
N VAL A 65 -10.52 -4.81 -2.19
CA VAL A 65 -10.90 -3.41 -2.45
C VAL A 65 -12.27 -3.29 -3.12
N LYS A 66 -12.61 -4.17 -4.07
CA LYS A 66 -13.91 -4.16 -4.76
C LYS A 66 -15.11 -4.33 -3.83
N THR A 67 -14.92 -5.03 -2.71
CA THR A 67 -16.00 -5.29 -1.74
C THR A 67 -16.10 -4.23 -0.65
N ALA A 68 -15.13 -3.31 -0.57
CA ALA A 68 -15.08 -2.29 0.46
C ALA A 68 -16.01 -1.11 0.13
N LYS A 69 -16.49 -0.42 1.16
CA LYS A 69 -17.21 0.87 1.01
C LYS A 69 -16.31 2.07 1.26
N THR A 70 -15.23 1.86 2.01
CA THR A 70 -14.22 2.86 2.32
C THR A 70 -12.87 2.16 2.39
N VAL A 71 -11.86 2.75 1.76
CA VAL A 71 -10.49 2.25 1.80
C VAL A 71 -9.56 3.39 2.19
N VAL A 72 -8.75 3.14 3.20
CA VAL A 72 -7.62 4.01 3.56
C VAL A 72 -6.36 3.33 3.10
N TRP A 73 -5.58 3.99 2.24
CA TRP A 73 -4.34 3.46 1.72
C TRP A 73 -3.15 4.31 2.17
N ASN A 74 -2.21 3.66 2.87
CA ASN A 74 -1.00 4.27 3.40
C ASN A 74 0.20 3.34 3.19
N GLY A 75 1.00 3.64 2.16
CA GLY A 75 2.23 2.94 1.80
C GLY A 75 2.10 2.19 0.46
N PRO A 76 3.02 2.38 -0.50
CA PRO A 76 3.07 1.55 -1.71
C PRO A 76 3.35 0.08 -1.37
N MET A 77 3.10 -0.81 -2.34
CA MET A 77 3.26 -2.26 -2.13
C MET A 77 4.69 -2.77 -2.36
N GLY A 78 5.52 -1.96 -3.00
CA GLY A 78 6.88 -2.28 -3.37
C GLY A 78 7.67 -1.02 -3.72
N VAL A 79 8.84 -1.21 -4.33
CA VAL A 79 9.72 -0.13 -4.80
C VAL A 79 9.16 0.48 -6.09
N PHE A 80 8.07 1.24 -5.97
CA PHE A 80 7.24 1.69 -7.09
C PHE A 80 7.95 2.67 -8.03
N GLU A 81 9.05 3.27 -7.59
CA GLU A 81 9.91 4.12 -8.41
C GLU A 81 10.59 3.30 -9.52
N ASN A 82 10.73 1.98 -9.33
CA ASN A 82 11.24 1.07 -10.35
C ASN A 82 10.08 0.48 -11.18
N PRO A 83 10.04 0.64 -12.52
CA PRO A 83 8.94 0.12 -13.34
C PRO A 83 8.71 -1.39 -13.24
N VAL A 84 9.75 -2.17 -12.97
CA VAL A 84 9.65 -3.63 -12.79
C VAL A 84 8.99 -3.98 -11.46
N LEU A 85 9.25 -3.18 -10.41
CA LEU A 85 8.79 -3.39 -9.02
C LEU A 85 7.58 -2.51 -8.64
N ALA A 86 6.98 -1.83 -9.61
CA ALA A 86 5.79 -1.00 -9.42
C ALA A 86 4.47 -1.75 -9.61
N LYS A 87 4.50 -3.00 -10.10
CA LYS A 87 3.33 -3.70 -10.61
C LYS A 87 2.28 -3.96 -9.53
N GLY A 88 2.71 -4.35 -8.33
CA GLY A 88 1.82 -4.54 -7.18
C GLY A 88 1.17 -3.23 -6.74
N THR A 89 1.96 -2.15 -6.66
CA THR A 89 1.45 -0.80 -6.36
C THR A 89 0.44 -0.33 -7.41
N ILE A 90 0.73 -0.54 -8.70
CA ILE A 90 -0.18 -0.22 -9.81
C ILE A 90 -1.48 -1.02 -9.69
N ALA A 91 -1.41 -2.31 -9.36
CA ALA A 91 -2.60 -3.16 -9.23
C ALA A 91 -3.55 -2.65 -8.13
N VAL A 92 -3.00 -2.31 -6.96
CA VAL A 92 -3.79 -1.74 -5.85
C VAL A 92 -4.31 -0.36 -6.20
N ALA A 93 -3.48 0.54 -6.75
CA ALA A 93 -3.90 1.87 -7.17
C ALA A 93 -5.01 1.83 -8.23
N LYS A 94 -4.92 0.89 -9.18
CA LYS A 94 -5.96 0.65 -10.19
C LYS A 94 -7.26 0.17 -9.55
N ALA A 95 -7.20 -0.79 -8.62
CA ALA A 95 -8.39 -1.26 -7.91
C ALA A 95 -9.08 -0.13 -7.13
N LEU A 96 -8.30 0.76 -6.51
CA LEU A 96 -8.82 1.96 -5.83
C LEU A 96 -9.41 2.98 -6.80
N ALA A 97 -8.88 3.08 -8.01
CA ALA A 97 -9.36 3.98 -9.04
C ALA A 97 -10.63 3.48 -9.75
N GLU A 98 -10.94 2.19 -9.66
CA GLU A 98 -12.06 1.52 -10.33
C GLU A 98 -13.21 1.13 -9.37
N THR A 99 -13.02 1.32 -8.06
CA THR A 99 -14.04 1.00 -7.05
C THR A 99 -15.01 2.16 -6.82
N ASP A 100 -16.23 1.85 -6.39
CA ASP A 100 -17.23 2.82 -5.93
C ASP A 100 -17.01 3.23 -4.45
N ALA A 101 -16.00 2.67 -3.80
CA ALA A 101 -15.64 3.01 -2.42
C ALA A 101 -15.13 4.44 -2.29
N THR A 102 -15.30 5.03 -1.10
CA THR A 102 -14.55 6.23 -0.71
C THR A 102 -13.07 5.85 -0.52
N THR A 103 -12.18 6.41 -1.33
CA THR A 103 -10.74 6.14 -1.26
C THR A 103 -9.98 7.30 -0.63
N ILE A 104 -9.24 7.02 0.43
CA ILE A 104 -8.47 8.00 1.20
C ILE A 104 -6.99 7.63 1.11
N ILE A 105 -6.21 8.44 0.41
CA ILE A 105 -4.77 8.25 0.27
C ILE A 105 -4.05 9.05 1.35
N GLY A 106 -3.32 8.35 2.22
CA GLY A 106 -2.55 8.92 3.31
C GLY A 106 -1.05 8.67 3.15
N GLY A 107 -0.23 9.60 3.63
CA GLY A 107 1.23 9.53 3.56
C GLY A 107 1.80 10.05 2.24
N GLY A 108 3.01 10.63 2.32
CA GLY A 108 3.67 11.26 1.16
C GLY A 108 3.94 10.29 0.02
N ASP A 109 4.41 9.08 0.33
CA ASP A 109 4.80 8.10 -0.69
C ASP A 109 3.58 7.54 -1.43
N SER A 110 2.47 7.25 -0.73
CA SER A 110 1.22 6.82 -1.40
C SER A 110 0.67 7.90 -2.31
N ALA A 111 0.71 9.17 -1.85
CA ALA A 111 0.30 10.32 -2.65
C ALA A 111 1.20 10.49 -3.88
N ALA A 112 2.51 10.31 -3.72
CA ALA A 112 3.46 10.32 -4.83
C ALA A 112 3.16 9.19 -5.82
N ALA A 113 2.94 7.96 -5.33
CA ALA A 113 2.63 6.79 -6.15
C ALA A 113 1.39 6.99 -7.01
N VAL A 114 0.24 7.38 -6.44
CA VAL A 114 -0.99 7.58 -7.24
C VAL A 114 -0.83 8.69 -8.28
N ASN A 115 -0.08 9.75 -7.97
CA ASN A 115 0.11 10.86 -8.89
C ASN A 115 1.05 10.50 -10.03
N GLN A 116 2.22 9.90 -9.72
CA GLN A 116 3.20 9.50 -10.73
C GLN A 116 2.65 8.40 -11.65
N LEU A 117 1.83 7.50 -11.12
CA LEU A 117 1.20 6.42 -11.87
C LEU A 117 -0.10 6.84 -12.59
N GLY A 118 -0.53 8.10 -12.47
CA GLY A 118 -1.67 8.66 -13.20
C GLY A 118 -3.05 8.28 -12.66
N PHE A 119 -3.14 7.88 -11.39
CA PHE A 119 -4.38 7.53 -10.70
C PHE A 119 -4.90 8.64 -9.77
N GLY A 120 -4.14 9.71 -9.55
CA GLY A 120 -4.45 10.76 -8.57
C GLY A 120 -5.87 11.32 -8.68
N ASP A 121 -6.28 11.72 -9.89
CA ASP A 121 -7.61 12.31 -10.15
C ASP A 121 -8.79 11.35 -9.93
N LYS A 122 -8.51 10.05 -9.76
CA LYS A 122 -9.53 9.01 -9.51
C LYS A 122 -9.69 8.67 -8.03
N MET A 123 -8.85 9.22 -7.16
CA MET A 123 -8.95 9.01 -5.72
C MET A 123 -9.97 9.98 -5.12
N THR A 124 -10.79 9.54 -4.15
CA THR A 124 -11.79 10.42 -3.53
C THR A 124 -11.14 11.53 -2.71
N HIS A 125 -10.07 11.21 -1.98
CA HIS A 125 -9.31 12.16 -1.20
C HIS A 125 -7.82 11.79 -1.17
N ILE A 126 -6.96 12.77 -1.44
CA ILE A 126 -5.51 12.65 -1.25
C ILE A 126 -5.11 13.62 -0.16
N SER A 127 -4.66 13.09 0.97
CA SER A 127 -4.23 13.94 2.07
C SER A 127 -2.87 14.59 1.79
N THR A 128 -2.77 15.89 2.04
CA THR A 128 -1.52 16.66 2.03
C THR A 128 -0.89 16.79 3.42
N GLY A 129 -1.49 16.19 4.46
CA GLY A 129 -1.03 16.31 5.84
C GLY A 129 0.23 15.51 6.16
N GLY A 130 0.67 14.62 5.26
CA GLY A 130 1.86 13.79 5.48
C GLY A 130 1.81 13.04 6.81
N GLY A 131 2.77 13.31 7.69
CA GLY A 131 2.83 12.73 9.04
C GLY A 131 1.61 13.08 9.92
N ALA A 132 1.03 14.27 9.78
CA ALA A 132 -0.15 14.65 10.56
C ALA A 132 -1.37 13.76 10.25
N SER A 133 -1.49 13.28 9.02
CA SER A 133 -2.57 12.34 8.64
C SER A 133 -2.36 10.97 9.27
N LEU A 134 -1.11 10.52 9.41
CA LEU A 134 -0.80 9.27 10.07
C LEU A 134 -1.09 9.37 11.57
N GLU A 135 -0.64 10.44 12.23
CA GLU A 135 -0.93 10.69 13.64
C GLU A 135 -2.44 10.75 13.94
N PHE A 136 -3.21 11.37 13.04
CA PHE A 136 -4.67 11.37 13.13
C PHE A 136 -5.26 9.95 13.02
N LEU A 137 -4.78 9.13 12.06
CA LEU A 137 -5.22 7.74 11.88
C LEU A 137 -4.78 6.82 13.03
N GLU A 138 -3.69 7.14 13.72
CA GLU A 138 -3.27 6.50 14.97
C GLU A 138 -4.18 6.86 16.15
N GLY A 139 -5.10 7.82 15.98
CA GLY A 139 -6.03 8.28 17.02
C GLY A 139 -5.42 9.31 17.98
N LYS A 140 -4.31 9.95 17.61
CA LYS A 140 -3.70 11.02 18.41
C LYS A 140 -4.49 12.32 18.26
N GLU A 141 -4.52 13.09 19.34
CA GLU A 141 -5.02 14.47 19.28
C GLU A 141 -3.97 15.36 18.60
N LEU A 142 -4.36 16.00 17.51
CA LEU A 142 -3.51 16.97 16.82
C LEU A 142 -3.69 18.35 17.46
N PRO A 143 -2.64 18.97 18.03
CA PRO A 143 -2.78 20.23 18.78
C PRO A 143 -3.43 21.36 17.97
N GLY A 144 -3.09 21.47 16.68
CA GLY A 144 -3.66 22.49 15.80
C GLY A 144 -5.14 22.25 15.46
N VAL A 145 -5.60 21.00 15.46
CA VAL A 145 -7.02 20.66 15.27
C VAL A 145 -7.78 20.89 16.57
N ALA A 146 -7.22 20.46 17.70
CA ALA A 146 -7.82 20.64 19.03
C ALA A 146 -8.04 22.13 19.36
N ALA A 147 -7.05 22.98 19.05
CA ALA A 147 -7.15 24.42 19.26
C ALA A 147 -8.20 25.12 18.37
N ALA A 148 -8.64 24.46 17.29
CA ALA A 148 -9.67 24.97 16.38
C ALA A 148 -11.02 24.26 16.56
N ASN A 149 -11.15 23.39 17.56
CA ASN A 149 -12.31 22.50 17.73
C ASN A 149 -13.50 23.15 18.47
N ASP A 150 -13.50 24.48 18.59
CA ASP A 150 -14.60 25.26 19.14
C ASP A 150 -15.73 25.40 18.09
N LYS A 151 -16.54 24.35 17.96
CA LYS A 151 -17.85 24.41 17.30
C LYS A 151 -18.90 23.62 18.08
#